data_AF-A0A7X3WXR3-F1
#
_entry.id   AF-A0A7X3WXR3-F1
#
_cell.length_a   1.000
_cell.length_b   1.000
_cell.length_c   1.000
_cell.angle_alpha   90.00
_cell.angle_beta   90.00
_cell.angle_gamma   90.00
#
_symmetry.space_group_name_H-M   'P 1'
#
loop_
_entity.id
_entity.type
_entity.pdbx_description
1 polymer ?
#
loop_
_entity_poly.entity_id
_entity_poly.type
_entity_poly.pdbx_seq_one_letter_code
_entity_poly.pdbx_strand_id
1 'polypeptide(L)' 'MLNQNDYTAVFDASPDAMLVVDADGVIRDLNRQAVAMFGWSREELEGSEVERLIPGASRGRPRRHRRR' A
#
# COMPACT_ATOMS: atom_id res chain seq x y z
N MET A 1 -14.16 -6.59 23.25
CA MET A 1 -13.05 -7.30 22.56
C MET A 1 -13.12 -6.85 21.12
N LEU A 2 -12.12 -6.12 20.63
CA LEU A 2 -12.00 -5.80 19.20
C LEU A 2 -11.71 -7.12 18.49
N ASN A 3 -12.66 -7.58 17.68
CA ASN A 3 -12.52 -8.82 16.94
C ASN A 3 -11.64 -8.51 15.72
N GLN A 4 -10.71 -9.39 15.34
CA GLN A 4 -9.82 -9.16 14.19
C GLN A 4 -10.56 -8.81 12.87
N ASN A 5 -11.85 -9.09 12.76
CA ASN A 5 -12.73 -8.68 11.66
C ASN A 5 -13.02 -7.17 11.57
N ASP A 6 -12.92 -6.42 12.68
CA ASP A 6 -13.25 -4.99 12.69
C ASP A 6 -12.24 -4.20 11.85
N TYR A 7 -10.97 -4.64 11.85
CA TYR A 7 -9.92 -4.01 11.05
C TYR A 7 -10.26 -4.06 9.56
N THR A 8 -10.50 -5.25 9.00
CA THR A 8 -10.81 -5.40 7.57
C THR A 8 -12.12 -4.70 7.21
N ALA A 9 -13.14 -4.81 8.06
CA ALA A 9 -14.42 -4.17 7.82
C ALA A 9 -14.29 -2.64 7.74
N VAL A 10 -13.54 -2.01 8.66
CA VAL A 10 -13.34 -0.56 8.66
C VAL A 10 -12.37 -0.14 7.55
N PHE A 11 -11.31 -0.92 7.32
CA PHE A 11 -10.30 -0.65 6.31
C PHE A 11 -10.88 -0.66 4.89
N ASP A 12 -11.71 -1.66 4.56
CA ASP A 12 -12.35 -1.77 3.24
C ASP A 12 -13.62 -0.91 3.10
N ALA A 13 -14.32 -0.57 4.19
CA ALA A 13 -15.48 0.31 4.15
C ALA A 13 -15.11 1.80 4.13
N SER A 14 -13.85 2.15 4.41
CA SER A 14 -13.38 3.53 4.33
C SER A 14 -13.61 4.09 2.92
N PRO A 15 -14.16 5.32 2.78
CA PRO A 15 -14.28 5.99 1.49
C PRO A 15 -12.95 6.50 0.95
N ASP A 16 -11.95 6.68 1.83
CA ASP A 16 -10.62 7.14 1.46
C ASP A 16 -9.72 5.98 1.05
N ALA A 17 -8.84 6.21 0.07
CA ALA A 17 -7.79 5.27 -0.31
C ALA A 17 -6.76 5.12 0.82
N MET A 18 -6.56 3.90 1.29
CA MET A 18 -5.63 3.58 2.38
C MET A 18 -4.58 2.58 1.92
N LEU A 19 -3.32 2.85 2.30
CA LEU A 19 -2.16 2.02 2.04
C LEU A 19 -1.42 1.80 3.36
N VAL A 20 -0.98 0.57 3.60
CA VAL A 20 -0.06 0.22 4.68
C VAL A 20 1.29 -0.06 4.05
N VAL A 21 2.33 0.62 4.51
CA VAL A 21 3.71 0.42 4.04
C VAL A 21 4.60 -0.06 5.17
N ASP A 22 5.63 -0.83 4.84
CA ASP A 22 6.70 -1.14 5.80
C ASP A 22 7.72 0.00 5.90
N ALA A 23 8.75 -0.21 6.74
CA ALA A 23 9.81 0.77 6.97
C ALA A 23 10.67 1.07 5.72
N ASP A 24 10.66 0.19 4.72
CA ASP A 24 11.33 0.39 3.43
C ASP A 24 10.40 1.07 2.41
N GLY A 25 9.17 1.43 2.79
CA GLY A 25 8.19 2.05 1.90
C GLY A 25 7.49 1.07 0.96
N VAL A 26 7.61 -0.24 1.22
CA VAL A 26 6.95 -1.29 0.43
C VAL A 26 5.52 -1.46 0.92
N ILE A 27 4.56 -1.41 0.00
CA ILE A 27 3.14 -1.60 0.29
C ILE A 27 2.91 -3.03 0.77
N ARG A 28 2.38 -3.18 1.98
CA ARG A 28 2.01 -4.45 2.63
C ARG A 28 0.52 -4.72 2.61
N ASP A 29 -0.30 -3.68 2.57
CA ASP A 29 -1.75 -3.81 2.45
C ASP A 29 -2.37 -2.55 1.83
N LEU A 30 -3.55 -2.68 1.26
CA LEU A 30 -4.27 -1.59 0.61
C LEU A 30 -5.77 -1.84 0.56
N ASN A 31 -6.60 -0.84 0.82
CA ASN A 31 -8.04 -1.08 0.77
C ASN A 31 -8.57 -1.10 -0.68
N ARG A 32 -9.83 -1.53 -0.85
CA ARG A 32 -10.48 -1.53 -2.17
C ARG A 32 -10.53 -0.13 -2.82
N GLN A 33 -10.64 0.93 -2.04
CA GLN A 33 -10.65 2.29 -2.59
C GLN A 33 -9.29 2.70 -3.17
N ALA A 34 -8.17 2.23 -2.63
CA ALA A 34 -6.85 2.47 -3.21
C ALA A 34 -6.73 1.85 -4.61
N VAL A 35 -7.16 0.61 -4.80
CA VAL A 35 -7.23 -0.04 -6.13
C VAL A 35 -8.09 0.79 -7.10
N ALA A 36 -9.27 1.23 -6.65
CA ALA A 36 -10.16 2.04 -7.47
C ALA A 36 -9.58 3.43 -7.82
N MET A 37 -8.87 4.06 -6.89
CA MET A 37 -8.28 5.39 -7.05
C MET A 37 -7.05 5.37 -7.97
N PHE A 38 -6.13 4.42 -7.77
CA PHE A 38 -4.90 4.32 -8.56
C PHE A 38 -5.10 3.58 -9.88
N GLY A 39 -6.17 2.79 -10.02
CA GLY A 39 -6.50 2.06 -11.24
C GLY A 39 -5.58 0.88 -11.54
N TRP A 40 -4.82 0.41 -10.56
CA TRP A 40 -3.93 -0.76 -10.65
C TRP A 40 -4.50 -1.91 -9.82
N SER A 41 -4.14 -3.14 -10.18
CA SER A 41 -4.59 -4.29 -9.42
C SER A 41 -3.92 -4.35 -8.04
N ARG A 42 -4.54 -5.09 -7.10
CA ARG A 42 -3.94 -5.33 -5.79
C ARG A 42 -2.58 -6.01 -5.92
N GLU A 43 -2.44 -6.97 -6.82
CA GLU A 43 -1.18 -7.69 -7.05
C GLU A 43 -0.07 -6.80 -7.61
N GLU A 44 -0.42 -5.74 -8.34
CA GLU A 44 0.54 -4.76 -8.85
C GLU A 44 1.01 -3.77 -7.79
N LEU A 45 0.12 -3.42 -6.87
CA LEU A 45 0.38 -2.47 -5.79
C LEU A 45 1.08 -3.13 -4.60
N GLU A 46 0.62 -4.31 -4.19
CA GLU A 46 1.17 -5.06 -3.06
C GLU A 46 2.61 -5.50 -3.36
N GLY A 47 3.54 -5.23 -2.44
CA GLY A 47 4.97 -5.47 -2.64
C GLY A 47 5.69 -4.43 -3.50
N SER A 48 4.99 -3.42 -4.01
CA SER A 48 5.60 -2.29 -4.72
C SER A 48 5.95 -1.14 -3.77
N GLU A 49 6.91 -0.30 -4.15
CA GLU A 49 7.27 0.91 -3.40
C GLU A 49 6.19 1.98 -3.56
N VAL A 50 5.76 2.59 -2.46
CA VAL A 50 4.73 3.65 -2.45
C VAL A 50 5.13 4.88 -3.27
N GLU A 51 6.43 5.13 -3.45
CA GLU A 51 6.94 6.22 -4.29
C GLU A 51 6.47 6.12 -5.76
N ARG A 52 6.13 4.92 -6.25
CA ARG A 52 5.57 4.73 -7.60
C ARG A 52 4.23 5.42 -7.80
N LEU A 53 3.49 5.67 -6.72
CA LEU A 53 2.17 6.29 -6.74
C LEU A 53 2.24 7.82 -6.69
N ILE A 54 3.42 8.39 -6.45
CA ILE A 54 3.62 9.82 -6.29
C ILE A 54 4.19 10.39 -7.60
N PRO A 55 3.42 11.18 -8.37
CA PRO A 55 3.92 11.80 -9.59
C PRO A 55 5.07 12.76 -9.26
N GLY A 56 6.23 12.55 -9.88
CA GLY A 56 7.39 13.42 -9.69
C GLY A 56 8.22 13.14 -8.42
N ALA A 57 7.90 12.09 -7.65
CA ALA A 57 8.85 11.57 -6.68
C ALA A 57 10.14 11.22 -7.42
N SER A 58 11.23 11.87 -7.04
CA SER A 58 12.56 11.58 -7.58
C SER A 58 12.82 10.13 -7.23
N ARG A 59 12.78 9.22 -8.21
CA ARG A 59 12.99 7.77 -8.01
C ARG A 59 14.16 7.58 -7.07
N GLY A 60 13.88 7.36 -5.78
CA GLY A 60 14.90 7.09 -4.79
C GLY A 60 15.57 5.84 -5.29
N ARG A 61 16.85 5.94 -5.65
CA ARG A 61 17.64 4.83 -6.16
C ARG A 61 17.30 3.58 -5.33
N PRO A 62 16.81 2.47 -5.93
CA PRO A 62 16.31 1.33 -5.18
C PRO A 62 17.38 0.94 -4.18
N ARG A 63 17.08 1.11 -2.89
CA ARG A 63 18.00 0.67 -1.84
C ARG A 63 18.01 -0.84 -1.92
N ARG A 64 19.01 -1.36 -2.64
CA ARG A 64 19.37 -2.78 -2.74
C ARG A 64 19.32 -3.36 -1.33
N HIS A 65 18.20 -3.97 -0.99
CA HIS A 65 18.03 -4.68 0.25
C HIS A 65 18.87 -5.95 0.12
N ARG A 66 20.13 -5.86 0.54
CA ARG A 66 21.05 -6.97 0.67
C ARG A 66 20.55 -7.80 1.85
N ARG A 67 19.57 -8.68 1.59
CA ARG A 67 19.20 -9.74 2.54
C ARG A 67 20.43 -10.63 2.75
N ARG A 68 20.91 -10.70 3.98
CA ARG A 68 21.68 -11.83 4.50
C ARG A 68 20.69 -12.86 5.02
#